data_AF-A0A2P0B3Q7-F1
#
_entry.id   AF-A0A2P0B3Q7-F1
#
_cell.length_a   1.000
_cell.length_b   1.000
_cell.length_c   1.000
_cell.angle_alpha   90.00
_cell.angle_beta   90.00
_cell.angle_gamma   90.00
#
_symmetry.space_group_name_H-M   'P 1'
#
loop_
_entity.id
_entity.type
_entity.pdbx_description
1 polymer ?
#
loop_
_entity_poly.entity_id
_entity_poly.type
_entity_poly.pdbx_seq_one_letter_code
_entity_poly.pdbx_strand_id
1 'polypeptide(L)'
;MPARCVAIAPLLLAACSLQSAATPVAQRPDGPVLDEADVFAPEAEAALDQDLTEYWRTSGVALVVFTDASLGGESIEHVANETFNEWGIGDETTKCGLLVLVAPAERTVRIEVGLGLEGDVSDVRAKRIIENAMIPLYRAGDIAGGTLAGVEELKRAAPNPPQCREGAPRDPA
;
A
#
# COMPACT_ATOMS: atom_id res chain seq x y z
N MET A 1 12.43 62.71 46.56
CA MET A 1 11.95 62.17 45.26
C MET A 1 13.08 62.33 44.25
N PRO A 2 13.38 61.38 43.33
CA PRO A 2 12.52 60.29 42.86
C PRO A 2 13.09 58.86 43.06
N ALA A 3 12.16 57.91 42.95
CA ALA A 3 12.25 56.49 43.20
C ALA A 3 12.95 55.71 42.07
N ARG A 4 13.66 54.63 42.45
CA ARG A 4 14.24 53.65 41.50
C ARG A 4 13.21 52.55 41.26
N CYS A 5 12.63 52.50 40.07
CA CYS A 5 11.79 51.39 39.62
C CYS A 5 12.69 50.19 39.25
N VAL A 6 12.58 49.09 40.01
CA VAL A 6 13.12 47.79 39.61
C VAL A 6 12.04 47.09 38.79
N ALA A 7 12.28 46.90 37.50
CA ALA A 7 11.40 46.13 36.64
C ALA A 7 11.83 44.65 36.68
N ILE A 8 10.92 43.78 37.12
CA ILE A 8 11.06 42.33 37.08
C ILE A 8 10.52 41.87 35.72
N ALA A 9 11.39 41.29 34.88
CA ALA A 9 11.01 40.74 33.58
C ALA A 9 10.37 39.34 33.75
N PRO A 10 9.21 39.05 33.12
CA PRO A 10 8.60 37.74 33.18
C PRO A 10 9.29 36.79 32.18
N LEU A 11 9.77 35.65 32.67
CA LEU A 11 10.31 34.56 31.87
C LEU A 11 9.15 33.83 31.16
N LEU A 12 8.94 34.13 29.87
CA LEU A 12 7.97 33.45 29.01
C LEU A 12 8.47 32.02 28.70
N LEU A 13 7.88 31.01 29.36
CA LEU A 13 7.98 29.62 28.94
C LEU A 13 7.21 29.45 27.63
N ALA A 14 7.93 29.38 26.50
CA ALA A 14 7.37 28.98 25.22
C ALA A 14 7.12 27.47 25.24
N ALA A 15 5.86 27.07 25.42
CA ALA A 15 5.42 25.69 25.20
C ALA A 15 5.49 25.41 23.69
N CYS A 16 6.54 24.70 23.26
CA CYS A 16 6.67 24.22 21.89
C CYS A 16 5.70 23.03 21.74
N SER A 17 4.53 23.27 21.17
CA SER A 17 3.60 22.21 20.77
C SER A 17 4.26 21.41 19.63
N LEU A 18 4.61 20.15 19.90
CA LEU A 18 4.92 19.20 18.83
C LEU A 18 3.62 18.94 18.07
N GLN A 19 3.44 19.64 16.96
CA GLN A 19 2.41 19.29 16.00
C GLN A 19 2.91 18.05 15.25
N SER A 20 2.37 16.88 15.59
CA SER A 20 2.54 15.69 14.75
C SER A 20 1.72 15.93 13.48
N ALA A 21 2.37 16.32 12.39
CA ALA A 21 1.74 16.32 11.09
C ALA A 21 1.70 14.87 10.61
N ALA A 22 0.51 14.33 10.34
CA ALA A 22 0.38 13.06 9.65
C ALA A 22 1.06 13.18 8.29
N THR A 23 1.88 12.19 7.94
CA THR A 23 2.51 12.14 6.62
C THR A 23 1.39 11.91 5.60
N PRO A 24 1.24 12.76 4.57
CA PRO A 24 0.22 12.54 3.55
C PRO A 24 0.49 11.21 2.82
N VAL A 25 -0.57 10.46 2.53
CA VAL A 25 -0.50 9.23 1.73
C VAL A 25 0.10 9.56 0.35
N ALA A 26 0.89 8.64 -0.19
CA ALA A 26 1.45 8.76 -1.53
C ALA A 26 0.33 9.00 -2.56
N GLN A 27 0.64 9.79 -3.60
CA GLN A 27 -0.34 10.06 -4.66
C GLN A 27 -0.60 8.77 -5.44
N ARG A 28 -1.88 8.50 -5.74
CA ARG A 28 -2.26 7.32 -6.51
C ARG A 28 -1.58 7.36 -7.89
N PRO A 29 -0.88 6.29 -8.32
CA PRO A 29 -0.35 6.18 -9.67
C PRO A 29 -1.48 6.05 -10.72
N ASP A 30 -1.17 6.36 -11.98
CA ASP A 30 -2.09 6.12 -13.11
C ASP A 30 -2.33 4.62 -13.33
N GLY A 31 -1.31 3.79 -13.09
CA GLY A 31 -1.34 2.33 -13.24
C GLY A 31 -1.46 1.57 -11.92
N PRO A 32 -1.46 0.22 -11.95
CA PRO A 32 -1.50 -0.62 -10.76
C PRO A 32 -0.16 -0.71 -10.00
N VAL A 33 0.92 -0.06 -10.45
CA VAL A 33 2.23 -0.12 -9.78
C VAL A 33 2.73 1.27 -9.41
N LEU A 34 3.23 1.41 -8.18
CA LEU A 34 4.04 2.54 -7.73
C LEU A 34 5.30 2.00 -7.06
N ASP A 35 6.46 2.22 -7.67
CA ASP A 35 7.77 1.81 -7.11
C ASP A 35 8.60 2.97 -6.56
N GLU A 36 8.27 3.47 -5.37
CA GLU A 36 9.06 4.54 -4.72
C GLU A 36 10.34 4.01 -4.06
N ALA A 37 10.39 2.71 -3.76
CA ALA A 37 11.55 2.06 -3.16
C ALA A 37 12.62 1.64 -4.19
N ASP A 38 12.38 1.82 -5.49
CA ASP A 38 13.28 1.47 -6.60
C ASP A 38 13.76 0.01 -6.51
N VAL A 39 12.82 -0.91 -6.24
CA VAL A 39 13.13 -2.35 -6.09
C VAL A 39 13.06 -3.10 -7.40
N PHE A 40 12.28 -2.61 -8.36
CA PHE A 40 12.13 -3.20 -9.69
C PHE A 40 13.09 -2.57 -10.69
N ALA A 41 13.60 -3.37 -11.61
CA ALA A 41 14.18 -2.82 -12.84
C ALA A 41 13.05 -2.17 -13.68
N PRO A 42 13.31 -1.09 -14.43
CA PRO A 42 12.28 -0.39 -15.19
C PRO A 42 11.47 -1.29 -16.14
N GLU A 43 12.11 -2.28 -16.77
CA GLU A 43 11.43 -3.23 -17.65
C GLU A 43 10.52 -4.21 -16.87
N ALA A 44 10.90 -4.56 -15.64
CA ALA A 44 10.12 -5.43 -14.78
C ALA A 44 8.91 -4.69 -14.20
N GLU A 45 9.08 -3.42 -13.81
CA GLU A 45 7.98 -2.54 -13.37
C GLU A 45 6.95 -2.38 -14.48
N ALA A 46 7.39 -2.02 -15.70
CA ALA A 46 6.50 -1.88 -16.85
C ALA A 46 5.79 -3.18 -17.22
N ALA A 47 6.47 -4.32 -17.12
CA ALA A 47 5.85 -5.63 -17.37
C ALA A 47 4.81 -5.98 -16.31
N LEU A 48 5.08 -5.68 -15.04
CA LEU A 48 4.15 -5.89 -13.94
C LEU A 48 2.92 -4.99 -14.09
N ASP A 49 3.11 -3.71 -14.43
CA ASP A 49 2.02 -2.77 -14.66
C ASP A 49 1.06 -3.26 -15.77
N GLN A 50 1.63 -3.72 -16.89
CA GLN A 50 0.86 -4.27 -18.00
C GLN A 50 0.11 -5.55 -17.60
N ASP A 51 0.77 -6.47 -16.89
CA ASP A 51 0.17 -7.73 -16.45
C ASP A 51 -0.99 -7.50 -15.47
N LEU A 52 -0.82 -6.61 -14.48
CA LEU A 52 -1.86 -6.29 -13.51
C LEU A 52 -3.03 -5.53 -14.16
N THR A 53 -2.76 -4.68 -15.15
CA THR A 53 -3.80 -4.03 -15.96
C THR A 53 -4.64 -5.07 -16.72
N GLU A 54 -4.00 -6.06 -17.36
CA GLU A 54 -4.70 -7.11 -18.09
C GLU A 54 -5.45 -8.06 -17.14
N TYR A 55 -4.88 -8.36 -15.98
CA TYR A 55 -5.54 -9.13 -14.94
C TYR A 55 -6.81 -8.43 -14.46
N TRP A 56 -6.78 -7.11 -14.23
CA TRP A 56 -7.98 -6.34 -13.90
C TRP A 56 -9.03 -6.42 -15.02
N ARG A 57 -8.65 -6.23 -16.28
CA ARG A 57 -9.59 -6.30 -17.42
C ARG A 57 -10.27 -7.66 -17.54
N THR A 58 -9.57 -8.74 -17.23
CA THR A 58 -10.05 -10.11 -17.44
C THR A 58 -10.79 -10.70 -16.24
N SER A 59 -10.41 -10.30 -15.02
CA SER A 59 -10.96 -10.83 -13.77
C SER A 59 -11.89 -9.86 -13.03
N GLY A 60 -11.77 -8.56 -13.28
CA GLY A 60 -12.41 -7.49 -12.50
C GLY A 60 -11.72 -7.20 -11.16
N VAL A 61 -10.59 -7.85 -10.85
CA VAL A 61 -9.84 -7.66 -9.60
C VAL A 61 -8.81 -6.55 -9.76
N ALA A 62 -8.90 -5.50 -8.94
CA ALA A 62 -7.88 -4.46 -8.88
C ALA A 62 -6.77 -4.91 -7.93
N LEU A 63 -5.68 -5.48 -8.49
CA LEU A 63 -4.48 -5.83 -7.73
C LEU A 63 -3.43 -4.74 -7.96
N VAL A 64 -3.04 -4.05 -6.88
CA VAL A 64 -2.12 -2.91 -6.88
C VAL A 64 -0.87 -3.28 -6.08
N VAL A 65 0.30 -2.85 -6.56
CA VAL A 65 1.58 -3.00 -5.88
C VAL A 65 2.13 -1.62 -5.56
N PHE A 66 2.45 -1.39 -4.29
CA PHE A 66 3.11 -0.19 -3.81
C PHE A 66 4.34 -0.58 -3.01
N THR A 67 5.51 -0.12 -3.44
CA THR A 67 6.75 -0.27 -2.68
C THR A 67 7.14 1.11 -2.15
N ASP A 68 6.97 1.32 -0.85
CA ASP A 68 7.29 2.57 -0.17
C ASP A 68 8.74 2.52 0.32
N ALA A 69 9.51 3.57 0.02
CA ALA A 69 10.89 3.67 0.47
C ALA A 69 11.02 3.70 2.00
N SER A 70 10.02 4.27 2.70
CA SER A 70 10.01 4.38 4.17
C SER A 70 8.65 4.83 4.69
N LEU A 71 8.11 4.12 5.68
CA LEU A 71 6.82 4.44 6.32
C LEU A 71 6.88 5.67 7.25
N GLY A 72 8.05 6.28 7.44
CA GLY A 72 8.19 7.54 8.17
C GLY A 72 7.86 7.43 9.67
N GLY A 73 7.93 6.22 10.23
CA GLY A 73 7.60 5.92 11.63
C GLY A 73 6.15 5.51 11.88
N GLU A 74 5.30 5.49 10.85
CA GLU A 74 3.95 4.92 10.91
C GLU A 74 3.98 3.39 10.83
N SER A 75 2.91 2.72 11.29
CA SER A 75 2.79 1.27 11.13
C SER A 75 2.34 0.89 9.71
N ILE A 76 2.80 -0.25 9.21
CA ILE A 76 2.39 -0.72 7.87
C ILE A 76 0.88 -0.95 7.78
N GLU A 77 0.24 -1.35 8.88
CA GLU A 77 -1.20 -1.54 8.93
C GLU A 77 -1.96 -0.23 8.71
N HIS A 78 -1.47 0.87 9.30
CA HIS A 78 -2.08 2.18 9.11
C HIS A 78 -1.87 2.66 7.67
N VAL A 79 -0.62 2.65 7.19
CA VAL A 79 -0.29 3.12 5.83
C VAL A 79 -1.02 2.31 4.77
N ALA A 80 -1.06 0.98 4.89
CA ALA A 80 -1.76 0.13 3.91
C ALA A 80 -3.27 0.40 3.90
N ASN A 81 -3.89 0.56 5.07
CA ASN A 81 -5.32 0.81 5.16
C ASN A 81 -5.71 2.18 4.60
N GLU A 82 -4.99 3.24 4.97
CA GLU A 82 -5.22 4.59 4.43
C GLU A 82 -4.99 4.60 2.92
N THR A 83 -3.87 4.02 2.44
CA THR A 83 -3.59 3.90 1.00
C THR A 83 -4.72 3.18 0.26
N PHE A 84 -5.17 2.04 0.77
CA PHE A 84 -6.24 1.25 0.14
C PHE A 84 -7.54 2.04 0.01
N ASN A 85 -7.92 2.77 1.06
CA ASN A 85 -9.14 3.55 1.12
C ASN A 85 -9.06 4.85 0.31
N GLU A 86 -7.98 5.63 0.48
CA GLU A 86 -7.80 6.90 -0.22
C GLU A 86 -7.64 6.71 -1.72
N TRP A 87 -6.94 5.66 -2.15
CA TRP A 87 -6.85 5.35 -3.56
C TRP A 87 -8.18 4.82 -4.08
N GLY A 88 -9.02 4.20 -3.25
CA GLY A 88 -10.24 3.53 -3.72
C GLY A 88 -9.89 2.27 -4.51
N ILE A 89 -9.10 1.37 -3.89
CA ILE A 89 -8.66 0.13 -4.53
C ILE A 89 -9.82 -0.88 -4.49
N GLY A 90 -10.26 -1.28 -5.69
CA GLY A 90 -11.48 -2.05 -5.88
C GLY A 90 -12.69 -1.14 -6.09
N ASP A 91 -13.56 -1.53 -7.00
CA ASP A 91 -14.78 -0.79 -7.32
C ASP A 91 -15.68 -0.63 -6.08
N GLU A 92 -16.40 0.50 -5.97
CA GLU A 92 -17.23 0.81 -4.79
C GLU A 92 -18.33 -0.21 -4.54
N THR A 93 -18.78 -0.91 -5.59
CA THR A 93 -19.85 -1.90 -5.53
C THR A 93 -19.30 -3.30 -5.24
N THR A 94 -18.32 -3.75 -6.03
CA THR A 94 -17.79 -5.11 -5.95
C THR A 94 -16.80 -5.29 -4.81
N LYS A 95 -16.11 -4.22 -4.38
CA LYS A 95 -15.04 -4.25 -3.37
C LYS A 95 -13.92 -5.25 -3.72
N CYS A 96 -13.69 -5.49 -5.00
CA CYS A 96 -12.67 -6.43 -5.49
C CYS A 96 -11.29 -5.77 -5.63
N GLY A 97 -10.69 -5.40 -4.50
CA GLY A 97 -9.38 -4.78 -4.42
C GLY A 97 -8.37 -5.61 -3.63
N LEU A 98 -7.12 -5.59 -4.08
CA LEU A 98 -5.95 -6.11 -3.36
C LEU A 98 -4.84 -5.05 -3.42
N LEU A 99 -4.21 -4.77 -2.29
CA LEU A 99 -2.99 -3.95 -2.23
C LEU A 99 -1.87 -4.79 -1.66
N VAL A 100 -0.74 -4.86 -2.36
CA VAL A 100 0.53 -5.35 -1.82
C VAL A 100 1.38 -4.13 -1.47
N LEU A 101 1.52 -3.83 -0.18
CA LEU A 101 2.42 -2.78 0.31
C LEU A 101 3.71 -3.41 0.83
N VAL A 102 4.84 -3.00 0.27
CA VAL A 102 6.18 -3.42 0.72
C VAL A 102 6.93 -2.20 1.22
N ALA A 103 7.52 -2.30 2.40
CA ALA A 103 8.36 -1.25 2.97
C ALA A 103 9.74 -1.83 3.32
N PRO A 104 10.73 -1.74 2.40
CA PRO A 104 12.03 -2.37 2.59
C PRO A 104 12.82 -1.80 3.78
N ALA A 105 12.70 -0.50 4.08
CA ALA A 105 13.38 0.14 5.21
C ALA A 105 12.93 -0.45 6.56
N GLU A 106 11.63 -0.69 6.72
CA GLU A 106 11.03 -1.34 7.90
C GLU A 106 11.05 -2.88 7.81
N ARG A 107 11.46 -3.43 6.66
CA ARG A 107 11.52 -4.88 6.37
C ARG A 107 10.17 -5.56 6.58
N THR A 108 9.10 -4.89 6.19
CA THR A 108 7.73 -5.36 6.39
C THR A 108 6.95 -5.35 5.08
N VAL A 109 5.92 -6.17 5.03
CA VAL A 109 5.02 -6.32 3.89
C VAL A 109 3.61 -6.60 4.40
N ARG A 110 2.62 -6.05 3.71
CA ARG A 110 1.21 -6.23 4.02
C ARG A 110 0.43 -6.43 2.74
N ILE A 111 -0.61 -7.27 2.84
CA ILE A 111 -1.63 -7.41 1.82
C ILE A 111 -2.94 -6.93 2.43
N GLU A 112 -3.53 -5.89 1.86
CA GLU A 112 -4.92 -5.52 2.16
C GLU A 112 -5.85 -6.22 1.20
N VAL A 113 -6.95 -6.74 1.73
CA VAL A 113 -7.93 -7.50 0.97
C VAL A 113 -9.29 -6.81 1.09
N GLY A 114 -9.86 -6.44 -0.05
CA GLY A 114 -11.22 -5.94 -0.12
C GLY A 114 -12.26 -7.02 0.18
N LEU A 115 -13.40 -6.62 0.76
CA LEU A 115 -14.51 -7.50 1.14
C LEU A 115 -14.99 -8.42 0.01
N GLY A 116 -14.93 -7.96 -1.24
CA GLY A 116 -15.36 -8.74 -2.40
C GLY A 116 -14.51 -9.98 -2.66
N LEU A 117 -13.34 -10.09 -2.03
CA LEU A 117 -12.36 -11.14 -2.23
C LEU A 117 -12.13 -12.02 -1.00
N GLU A 118 -12.79 -11.79 0.14
CA GLU A 118 -12.55 -12.59 1.36
C GLU A 118 -12.78 -14.10 1.16
N GLY A 119 -13.68 -14.47 0.24
CA GLY A 119 -13.94 -15.87 -0.13
C GLY A 119 -12.81 -16.52 -0.93
N ASP A 120 -12.07 -15.73 -1.71
CA ASP A 120 -10.98 -16.17 -2.59
C ASP A 120 -9.60 -16.02 -1.89
N VAL A 121 -9.38 -14.84 -1.29
CA VAL A 121 -8.19 -14.42 -0.56
C VAL A 121 -8.58 -14.00 0.86
N SER A 122 -8.66 -14.96 1.77
CA SER A 122 -8.82 -14.64 3.20
C SER A 122 -7.52 -14.11 3.81
N ASP A 123 -7.60 -13.42 4.95
CA ASP A 123 -6.43 -12.97 5.73
C ASP A 123 -5.43 -14.10 6.00
N VAL A 124 -5.92 -15.29 6.32
CA VAL A 124 -5.07 -16.47 6.55
C VAL A 124 -4.34 -16.89 5.28
N ARG A 125 -5.00 -16.79 4.12
CA ARG A 125 -4.36 -17.09 2.83
C ARG A 125 -3.34 -16.01 2.47
N ALA A 126 -3.69 -14.73 2.60
CA ALA A 126 -2.78 -13.62 2.34
C ALA A 126 -1.50 -13.72 3.20
N LYS A 127 -1.66 -13.99 4.50
CA LYS A 127 -0.55 -14.26 5.42
C LYS A 127 0.33 -15.42 4.96
N ARG A 128 -0.26 -16.52 4.51
CA ARG A 128 0.51 -17.68 3.99
C ARG A 128 1.26 -17.34 2.70
N ILE A 129 0.69 -16.52 1.83
CA ILE A 129 1.37 -16.04 0.62
C ILE A 129 2.61 -15.24 1.01
N ILE A 130 2.47 -14.28 1.94
CA ILE A 130 3.60 -13.52 2.49
C ILE A 130 4.67 -14.46 3.06
N GLU A 131 4.28 -15.40 3.93
CA GLU A 131 5.21 -16.29 4.64
C GLU A 131 5.96 -17.25 3.72
N ASN A 132 5.28 -17.79 2.69
CA ASN A 132 5.81 -18.89 1.88
C ASN A 132 6.38 -18.44 0.54
N ALA A 133 5.83 -17.41 -0.09
CA ALA A 133 6.26 -16.94 -1.41
C ALA A 133 7.16 -15.71 -1.33
N MET A 134 6.87 -14.77 -0.42
CA MET A 134 7.52 -13.46 -0.41
C MET A 134 8.73 -13.42 0.53
N ILE A 135 8.52 -13.72 1.82
CA ILE A 135 9.54 -13.62 2.87
C ILE A 135 10.83 -14.40 2.57
N PRO A 136 10.80 -15.63 2.02
CA PRO A 136 12.03 -16.35 1.70
C PRO A 136 12.94 -15.60 0.72
N LEU A 137 12.36 -14.99 -0.31
CA LEU A 137 13.08 -14.20 -1.32
C LEU A 137 13.57 -12.87 -0.71
N TYR A 138 12.74 -12.23 0.11
CA TYR A 138 13.14 -11.00 0.83
C TYR A 138 14.35 -11.23 1.74
N ARG A 139 14.39 -12.38 2.42
CA ARG A 139 15.55 -12.78 3.25
C ARG A 139 16.81 -13.06 2.42
N ALA A 140 16.64 -13.42 1.15
CA ALA A 140 17.73 -13.57 0.19
C ALA A 140 18.16 -12.24 -0.46
N GLY A 141 17.49 -11.13 -0.14
CA GLY A 141 17.74 -9.82 -0.74
C GLY A 141 17.02 -9.58 -2.07
N ASP A 142 16.16 -10.50 -2.50
CA ASP A 142 15.39 -10.39 -3.74
C ASP A 142 13.97 -9.88 -3.44
N ILE A 143 13.85 -8.56 -3.25
CA ILE A 143 12.57 -7.91 -2.96
C ILE A 143 11.64 -7.97 -4.18
N ALA A 144 12.13 -7.59 -5.37
CA ALA A 144 11.33 -7.68 -6.58
C ALA A 144 10.81 -9.09 -6.83
N GLY A 145 11.68 -10.11 -6.78
CA GLY A 145 11.28 -11.50 -6.99
C GLY A 145 10.26 -11.99 -5.96
N GLY A 146 10.43 -11.62 -4.69
CA GLY A 146 9.46 -11.94 -3.65
C GLY A 146 8.09 -11.28 -3.86
N THR A 147 8.06 -10.02 -4.32
CA THR A 147 6.82 -9.31 -4.63
C THR A 147 6.11 -9.94 -5.82
N LEU A 148 6.84 -10.24 -6.91
CA LEU A 148 6.31 -10.92 -8.09
C LEU A 148 5.75 -12.31 -7.75
N ALA A 149 6.44 -13.08 -6.91
CA ALA A 149 5.95 -14.38 -6.44
C ALA A 149 4.65 -14.25 -5.63
N GLY A 150 4.53 -13.22 -4.78
CA GLY A 150 3.31 -12.93 -4.05
C GLY A 150 2.14 -12.56 -4.97
N VAL A 151 2.39 -11.69 -5.95
CA VAL A 151 1.41 -11.29 -6.98
C VAL A 151 0.87 -12.51 -7.74
N GLU A 152 1.75 -13.41 -8.17
CA GLU A 152 1.35 -14.61 -8.89
C GLU A 152 0.48 -15.55 -8.04
N GLU A 153 0.79 -15.71 -6.75
CA GLU A 153 -0.05 -16.49 -5.83
C GLU A 153 -1.41 -15.83 -5.57
N LEU A 154 -1.48 -14.50 -5.52
CA LEU A 154 -2.75 -13.76 -5.40
C LEU A 154 -3.62 -13.95 -6.65
N LYS A 155 -3.05 -13.84 -7.86
CA LYS A 155 -3.75 -14.12 -9.11
C LYS A 155 -4.26 -15.56 -9.18
N ARG A 156 -3.49 -16.53 -8.69
CA ARG A 156 -3.93 -17.94 -8.58
C ARG A 156 -5.06 -18.13 -7.57
N ALA A 157 -5.07 -17.33 -6.51
CA ALA A 157 -6.09 -17.40 -5.48
C ALA A 157 -7.43 -16.78 -5.93
N ALA A 158 -7.38 -15.72 -6.73
CA ALA A 158 -8.56 -15.01 -7.25
C ALA A 158 -8.61 -14.94 -8.79
N PRO A 159 -8.53 -16.06 -9.52
CA PRO A 159 -8.24 -16.02 -10.97
C PRO A 159 -9.33 -15.34 -11.80
N ASN A 160 -10.60 -15.46 -11.41
CA ASN A 160 -11.73 -14.81 -12.07
C ASN A 160 -13.01 -14.89 -11.20
N PRO A 161 -13.07 -14.20 -10.06
CA PRO A 161 -14.20 -14.32 -9.15
C PRO A 161 -15.47 -13.73 -9.80
N PRO A 162 -16.61 -14.46 -9.85
CA PRO A 162 -17.82 -13.99 -10.52
C PRO A 162 -18.31 -12.62 -10.02
N GLN A 163 -18.22 -12.38 -8.71
CA GLN A 163 -18.65 -11.14 -8.07
C GLN A 163 -17.85 -9.91 -8.54
N CYS A 164 -16.59 -10.09 -8.93
CA CYS A 164 -15.74 -9.00 -9.41
C CYS A 164 -16.07 -8.56 -10.83
N ARG A 165 -16.82 -9.38 -11.57
CA ARG A 165 -17.32 -9.05 -12.92
C ARG A 165 -18.68 -8.37 -12.92
N GLU A 166 -19.40 -8.44 -11.81
CA GLU A 166 -20.80 -8.01 -11.74
C GLU A 166 -20.95 -6.49 -11.53
N GLY A 167 -19.84 -5.76 -11.31
CA GLY A 167 -19.83 -4.29 -11.19
C GLY A 167 -18.74 -3.54 -11.97
N ALA A 168 -17.94 -4.20 -12.82
CA ALA A 168 -16.95 -3.50 -13.65
C ALA A 168 -17.64 -2.67 -14.76
N PRO A 169 -17.41 -1.35 -14.87
CA PRO A 169 -17.78 -0.58 -16.04
C PRO A 169 -17.07 -1.19 -17.27
N ARG A 170 -17.83 -1.47 -18.34
CA ARG A 170 -17.30 -2.14 -19.55
C ARG A 170 -16.64 -1.19 -20.56
N ASP A 171 -16.23 0.00 -20.15
CA ASP A 171 -15.54 0.93 -21.06
C ASP A 171 -14.26 1.51 -20.43
N PRO A 172 -13.16 1.58 -21.20
CA PRO A 172 -11.91 2.16 -20.75
C PRO A 172 -12.00 3.68 -20.91
N ALA A 173 -11.92 4.40 -19.79
CA ALA A 173 -11.53 5.81 -19.81
C ALA A 173 -10.03 5.91 -19.51
#